data_AF-X1JJ24-F1
#
_entry.id   AF-X1JJ24-F1
#
_cell.length_a   1.000
_cell.length_b   1.000
_cell.length_c   1.000
_cell.angle_alpha   90.00
_cell.angle_beta   90.00
_cell.angle_gamma   90.00
#
_symmetry.space_group_name_H-M   'P 1'
#
loop_
_entity.id
_entity.type
_entity.pdbx_description
1 polymer ?
#
loop_
_entity_poly.entity_id
_entity_poly.type
_entity_poly.pdbx_seq_one_letter_code
_entity_poly.pdbx_strand_id
1 'polypeptide(L)'
;MSSWDRQKLKENRVLLATISPPDGKVSYQWAKAWRELQLPEGSDHLIVQGLPYGVARNYAAKQLLEQKFSYLFFMDSDIILPPNSVMRLLETKLPLIGCYYTHRFPPYDPCFYGAKQNEQG
;
A
#
# COMPACT_ATOMS: atom_id res chain seq x y z
N MET A 1 -3.46 22.35 11.44
CA MET A 1 -3.08 21.11 12.14
C MET A 1 -2.38 21.44 13.44
N SER A 2 -2.90 20.94 14.56
CA SER A 2 -2.36 21.14 15.92
C SER A 2 -1.01 20.42 16.09
N SER A 3 -0.17 20.82 17.05
CA SER A 3 1.07 20.07 17.36
C SER A 3 0.78 18.66 17.88
N TRP A 4 -0.38 18.47 18.52
CA TRP A 4 -0.88 17.16 18.96
C TRP A 4 -1.14 16.20 17.78
N ASP A 5 -1.67 16.70 16.66
CA ASP A 5 -1.90 15.89 15.46
C ASP A 5 -0.58 15.44 14.82
N ARG A 6 0.44 16.31 14.86
CA ARG A 6 1.78 16.00 14.35
C ARG A 6 2.50 14.96 15.20
N GLN A 7 2.31 14.99 16.52
CA GLN A 7 2.94 14.03 17.43
C GLN A 7 2.34 12.63 17.30
N LYS A 8 1.02 12.51 17.07
CA LYS A 8 0.39 11.23 16.73
C LYS A 8 0.79 10.70 15.34
N LEU A 9 1.00 11.59 14.37
CA LEU A 9 1.53 11.17 13.07
C LEU A 9 2.95 10.60 13.18
N LYS A 10 3.78 11.08 14.12
CA LYS A 10 5.09 10.47 14.43
C LYS A 10 4.97 9.06 15.02
N GLU A 11 3.86 8.74 15.69
CA GLU A 11 3.58 7.38 16.19
C GLU A 11 3.08 6.44 15.08
N ASN A 12 2.57 6.98 13.97
CA ASN A 12 2.02 6.22 12.84
C ASN A 12 3.07 5.93 11.76
N ARG A 13 4.22 5.38 12.17
CA ARG A 13 5.28 5.02 11.22
C ARG A 13 4.80 3.94 10.25
N VAL A 14 4.96 4.17 8.96
CA VAL A 14 4.50 3.26 7.90
C VAL A 14 5.72 2.57 7.27
N LEU A 15 5.60 1.27 7.03
CA LEU A 15 6.48 0.57 6.10
C LEU A 15 5.80 0.52 4.73
N LEU A 16 6.34 1.25 3.75
CA LEU A 16 5.88 1.21 2.37
C LEU A 16 6.54 0.03 1.65
N ALA A 17 5.81 -1.08 1.51
CA ALA A 17 6.27 -2.28 0.83
C ALA A 17 5.91 -2.23 -0.66
N THR A 18 6.92 -1.98 -1.50
CA THR A 18 6.80 -2.01 -2.95
C THR A 18 7.10 -3.40 -3.48
N ILE A 19 6.11 -4.03 -4.14
CA ILE A 19 6.31 -5.32 -4.78
C ILE A 19 6.63 -5.08 -6.26
N SER A 20 7.90 -5.30 -6.62
CA SER A 20 8.45 -5.04 -7.95
C SER A 20 8.41 -6.31 -8.81
N PRO A 21 8.28 -6.19 -10.15
CA PRO A 21 8.35 -7.34 -11.04
C PRO A 21 9.76 -7.95 -10.98
N PRO A 22 9.94 -9.22 -11.35
CA PRO A 22 11.24 -9.89 -11.28
C PRO A 22 12.36 -9.17 -12.05
N ASP A 23 12.04 -8.48 -13.15
CA ASP A 23 13.02 -7.74 -13.95
C ASP A 23 13.31 -6.31 -13.43
N GLY A 24 12.62 -5.88 -12.36
CA GLY A 24 12.82 -4.59 -11.70
C GLY A 24 12.39 -3.38 -12.51
N LYS A 25 11.75 -3.59 -13.68
CA LYS A 25 11.35 -2.49 -14.56
C LYS A 25 10.07 -1.86 -14.05
N VAL A 26 10.09 -0.53 -14.01
CA VAL A 26 8.93 0.30 -13.66
C VAL A 26 8.77 1.41 -14.68
N SER A 27 7.56 1.92 -14.84
CA SER A 27 7.34 3.07 -15.71
C SER A 27 7.94 4.34 -15.09
N TYR A 28 8.36 5.29 -15.93
CA TYR A 28 8.82 6.61 -15.46
C TYR A 28 7.75 7.31 -14.61
N GLN A 29 6.48 7.22 -15.03
CA GLN A 29 5.36 7.82 -14.32
C GLN A 29 5.20 7.24 -12.91
N TRP A 30 5.34 5.92 -12.79
CA TRP A 30 5.34 5.25 -11.49
C TRP A 30 6.50 5.71 -10.61
N ALA A 31 7.73 5.72 -11.13
CA ALA A 31 8.91 6.10 -10.35
C ALA A 31 8.82 7.57 -9.86
N LYS A 32 8.31 8.46 -10.71
CA LYS A 32 8.05 9.85 -10.34
C LYS A 32 7.00 9.94 -9.22
N ALA A 33 5.85 9.30 -9.38
CA ALA A 33 4.78 9.33 -8.39
C ALA A 33 5.20 8.69 -7.06
N TRP A 34 5.93 7.56 -7.10
CA TRP A 34 6.47 6.88 -5.93
C TRP A 34 7.40 7.79 -5.12
N ARG A 35 8.25 8.57 -5.79
CA ARG A 35 9.15 9.54 -5.13
C ARG A 35 8.41 10.73 -4.52
N GLU A 36 7.27 11.10 -5.10
CA GLU A 36 6.44 12.21 -4.63
C GLU A 36 5.50 11.80 -3.47
N LEU A 37 5.40 10.50 -3.13
CA LEU A 37 4.57 10.03 -2.03
C LEU A 37 4.98 10.64 -0.69
N GLN A 38 3.98 11.13 0.03
CA GLN A 38 4.12 11.69 1.35
C GLN A 38 3.89 10.60 2.38
N LEU A 39 4.90 10.35 3.21
CA LEU A 39 4.82 9.42 4.33
C LEU A 39 4.98 10.18 5.66
N PRO A 40 4.42 9.67 6.77
CA PRO A 40 4.70 10.18 8.10
C PRO A 40 6.19 10.12 8.43
N GLU A 41 6.67 11.04 9.26
CA GLU A 41 8.05 11.04 9.74
C GLU A 41 8.41 9.70 10.42
N GLY A 42 9.60 9.17 10.12
CA GLY A 42 10.05 7.88 10.65
C GLY A 42 9.49 6.66 9.92
N SER A 43 8.76 6.86 8.82
CA SER A 43 8.38 5.81 7.86
C SER A 43 9.58 5.41 7.00
N ASP A 44 9.52 4.21 6.41
CA ASP A 44 10.57 3.68 5.54
C ASP A 44 10.00 2.91 4.35
N HIS A 45 10.86 2.62 3.37
CA HIS A 45 10.54 1.94 2.14
C HIS A 45 11.20 0.56 2.09
N LEU A 46 10.43 -0.46 1.72
CA LEU A 46 10.91 -1.80 1.44
C LEU A 46 10.58 -2.16 -0.01
N ILE A 47 11.61 -2.38 -0.83
CA ILE A 47 11.42 -2.92 -2.18
C ILE A 47 11.63 -4.43 -2.13
N VAL A 48 10.60 -5.19 -2.51
CA VAL A 48 10.64 -6.65 -2.57
C VAL A 48 10.60 -7.08 -4.02
N GLN A 49 11.62 -7.84 -4.45
CA GLN A 49 11.77 -8.30 -5.82
C GLN A 49 12.13 -9.80 -5.85
N GLY A 50 11.73 -10.49 -6.92
CA GLY A 50 12.13 -11.88 -7.17
C GLY A 50 11.38 -12.94 -6.35
N LEU A 51 10.36 -12.53 -5.58
CA LEU A 51 9.53 -13.44 -4.80
C LEU A 51 8.11 -13.51 -5.39
N PRO A 52 7.42 -14.68 -5.32
CA PRO A 52 5.99 -14.75 -5.60
C PRO A 52 5.21 -13.78 -4.71
N TYR A 53 4.16 -13.13 -5.24
CA TYR A 53 3.43 -12.06 -4.54
C TYR A 53 3.00 -12.41 -3.10
N GLY A 54 2.48 -13.63 -2.86
CA GLY A 54 2.10 -14.06 -1.51
C GLY A 54 3.31 -14.14 -0.57
N VAL A 55 4.44 -14.64 -1.05
CA VAL A 55 5.70 -14.71 -0.29
C VAL A 55 6.27 -13.31 -0.04
N ALA A 56 6.23 -12.44 -1.05
CA ALA A 56 6.66 -11.04 -0.93
C ALA A 56 5.85 -10.29 0.14
N ARG A 57 4.53 -10.48 0.17
CA ARG A 57 3.64 -9.87 1.18
C ARG A 57 3.95 -10.38 2.58
N ASN A 58 4.15 -11.68 2.75
CA ASN A 58 4.53 -12.26 4.03
C ASN A 58 5.89 -11.76 4.51
N TYR A 59 6.86 -11.63 3.60
CA TYR A 59 8.17 -11.08 3.90
C TYR A 59 8.08 -9.63 4.39
N ALA A 60 7.28 -8.80 3.71
CA ALA A 60 7.05 -7.42 4.14
C ALA A 60 6.35 -7.33 5.50
N ALA A 61 5.37 -8.19 5.76
CA ALA A 61 4.71 -8.27 7.07
C ALA A 61 5.69 -8.66 8.19
N LYS A 62 6.60 -9.60 7.92
CA LYS A 62 7.69 -9.95 8.83
C LYS A 62 8.59 -8.73 9.10
N GLN A 63 8.99 -7.99 8.07
CA GLN A 63 9.81 -6.78 8.23
C GLN A 63 9.12 -5.69 9.06
N LEU A 64 7.81 -5.48 8.87
CA LEU A 64 7.05 -4.56 9.71
C LEU A 64 7.17 -4.93 11.20
N LEU A 65 6.99 -6.21 11.53
CA LEU A 65 7.01 -6.68 12.92
C LEU A 65 8.40 -6.56 13.54
N GLU A 66 9.45 -6.97 12.81
CA GLU A 66 10.84 -6.92 13.27
C GLU A 66 11.31 -5.48 13.52
N GLN A 67 10.92 -4.54 12.65
CA GLN A 67 11.33 -3.14 12.70
C GLN A 67 10.35 -2.25 13.50
N LYS A 68 9.25 -2.85 14.00
CA LYS A 68 8.24 -2.22 14.85
C LYS A 68 7.52 -1.03 14.19
N PHE A 69 7.24 -1.10 12.89
CA PHE A 69 6.37 -0.13 12.22
C PHE A 69 4.91 -0.32 12.68
N SER A 70 4.11 0.75 12.60
CA SER A 70 2.72 0.76 13.06
C SER A 70 1.77 0.26 11.96
N TYR A 71 2.09 0.57 10.70
CA TYR A 71 1.27 0.19 9.54
C TYR A 71 2.11 -0.33 8.38
N LEU A 72 1.55 -1.26 7.62
CA LEU A 72 2.11 -1.78 6.37
C LEU A 72 1.26 -1.28 5.22
N PHE A 73 1.88 -0.61 4.25
CA PHE A 73 1.21 -0.21 3.01
C PHE A 73 1.81 -0.98 1.84
N PHE A 74 1.01 -1.82 1.19
CA PHE A 74 1.41 -2.52 -0.03
C PHE A 74 1.19 -1.63 -1.24
N MET A 75 2.23 -1.47 -2.05
CA MET A 75 2.18 -0.75 -3.31
C MET A 75 2.73 -1.63 -4.43
N ASP A 76 1.90 -1.93 -5.41
CA ASP A 76 2.36 -2.61 -6.61
C ASP A 76 3.02 -1.61 -7.57
N SER A 77 3.96 -2.12 -8.36
CA SER A 77 4.75 -1.35 -9.34
C SER A 77 3.97 -0.90 -10.58
N ASP A 78 2.73 -1.37 -10.73
CA ASP A 78 1.80 -1.00 -11.81
C ASP A 78 0.69 -0.04 -11.36
N ILE A 79 0.74 0.46 -10.12
CA ILE A 79 -0.25 1.39 -9.55
C ILE A 79 0.37 2.77 -9.31
N ILE A 80 -0.26 3.81 -9.86
CA ILE A 80 0.11 5.21 -9.64
C ILE A 80 -0.86 5.83 -8.63
N LEU A 81 -0.32 6.35 -7.52
CA LEU A 81 -1.10 6.95 -6.44
C LEU A 81 -0.89 8.46 -6.38
N PRO A 82 -1.91 9.24 -5.98
CA PRO A 82 -1.72 10.62 -5.57
C PRO A 82 -0.70 10.74 -4.41
N PRO A 83 0.11 11.82 -4.35
CA PRO A 83 1.13 12.02 -3.32
C PRO A 83 0.65 11.87 -1.87
N ASN A 84 -0.58 12.32 -1.57
CA ASN A 84 -1.15 12.31 -0.23
C ASN A 84 -1.94 11.03 0.11
N SER A 85 -1.88 9.98 -0.71
CA SER A 85 -2.71 8.79 -0.54
C SER A 85 -2.51 8.11 0.81
N VAL A 86 -1.26 7.88 1.22
CA VAL A 86 -0.95 7.21 2.50
C VAL A 86 -1.44 8.07 3.68
N MET A 87 -1.20 9.38 3.64
CA MET A 87 -1.67 10.31 4.68
C MET A 87 -3.20 10.27 4.83
N ARG A 88 -3.94 10.31 3.72
CA ARG A 88 -5.42 10.24 3.73
C ARG A 88 -5.94 8.92 4.28
N LEU A 89 -5.25 7.81 4.01
CA LEU A 89 -5.64 6.50 4.54
C LEU A 89 -5.44 6.43 6.05
N LEU A 90 -4.35 7.00 6.58
CA LEU A 90 -4.10 7.09 8.02
C LEU A 90 -5.16 7.93 8.75
N GLU A 91 -5.72 8.95 8.09
CA GLU A 91 -6.80 9.78 8.66
C GLU A 91 -8.08 8.99 8.94
N THR A 92 -8.31 7.87 8.25
CA THR A 92 -9.51 7.03 8.44
C THR A 92 -9.50 6.31 9.80
N LYS A 93 -8.32 6.12 10.41
CA LYS A 93 -8.11 5.39 11.68
C LYS A 93 -8.66 3.96 11.68
N LEU A 94 -8.79 3.35 10.50
CA LEU A 94 -9.17 1.96 10.35
C LEU A 94 -7.93 1.05 10.49
N PRO A 95 -8.05 -0.13 11.11
CA PRO A 95 -6.94 -1.06 11.26
C PRO A 95 -6.56 -1.75 9.94
N LEU A 96 -7.48 -1.81 8.98
CA LEU A 96 -7.28 -2.44 7.68
C LEU A 96 -8.09 -1.70 6.62
N ILE A 97 -7.48 -1.45 5.46
CA ILE A 97 -8.13 -0.83 4.31
C ILE A 97 -7.83 -1.70 3.08
N GLY A 98 -8.87 -2.15 2.40
CA GLY A 98 -8.77 -2.87 1.14
C GLY A 98 -8.70 -1.90 -0.05
N CYS A 99 -8.17 -2.39 -1.16
CA CYS A 99 -8.26 -1.70 -2.44
C CYS A 99 -9.39 -2.30 -3.29
N TYR A 100 -10.01 -1.47 -4.13
CA TYR A 100 -10.95 -1.92 -5.15
C TYR A 100 -10.19 -2.19 -6.45
N TYR A 101 -10.35 -3.39 -7.00
CA TYR A 101 -9.73 -3.80 -8.25
C TYR A 101 -10.69 -4.70 -9.04
N THR A 102 -10.70 -4.52 -10.35
CA THR A 102 -11.53 -5.29 -11.30
C THR A 102 -10.68 -6.31 -12.05
N HIS A 103 -11.32 -7.35 -12.60
CA HIS A 103 -10.67 -8.26 -13.54
C HIS A 103 -10.03 -7.47 -14.69
N ARG A 104 -8.90 -7.96 -15.23
CA ARG A 104 -8.20 -7.29 -16.36
C ARG A 104 -8.86 -7.54 -17.72
N PHE A 105 -9.79 -8.49 -17.78
CA PHE A 105 -10.54 -8.86 -18.98
C PHE A 105 -12.04 -8.71 -18.73
N PRO A 106 -12.85 -8.41 -19.78
CA PRO A 106 -14.30 -8.40 -19.68
C PRO A 106 -14.82 -9.68 -19.01
N PRO A 107 -15.82 -9.60 -18.12
CA PRO A 107 -16.69 -8.44 -17.87
C PRO A 107 -16.17 -7.38 -16.87
N TYR A 108 -14.89 -7.42 -16.47
CA TYR A 108 -14.30 -6.50 -15.47
C TYR A 108 -14.97 -6.54 -14.10
N ASP A 109 -15.44 -7.72 -13.67
CA ASP A 109 -16.06 -7.86 -12.34
C ASP A 109 -15.10 -7.45 -11.22
N PRO A 110 -15.61 -6.98 -10.07
CA PRO A 110 -14.76 -6.74 -8.91
C PRO A 110 -14.15 -8.06 -8.41
N CYS A 111 -12.85 -8.07 -8.10
CA CYS A 111 -12.13 -9.30 -7.75
C CYS A 111 -11.67 -9.36 -6.29
N PHE A 112 -12.52 -8.89 -5.37
CA PHE A 112 -12.38 -9.08 -3.93
C PHE A 112 -13.41 -10.08 -3.39
N TYR A 113 -13.02 -10.78 -2.31
CA TYR A 113 -13.87 -11.78 -1.65
C TYR A 113 -15.16 -11.13 -1.13
N GLY A 114 -16.32 -11.67 -1.51
CA GLY A 114 -17.64 -11.16 -1.12
C GLY A 114 -18.33 -10.23 -2.14
N ALA A 115 -17.65 -9.84 -3.24
CA ALA A 115 -18.28 -9.03 -4.29
C ALA A 115 -19.48 -9.72 -4.98
N LYS A 116 -19.55 -11.06 -4.95
CA LYS A 116 -20.58 -11.87 -5.63
C LYS A 116 -21.87 -12.11 -4.84
N GLN A 117 -22.09 -11.49 -3.67
CA GLN A 117 -23.21 -11.86 -2.79
C GLN A 117 -24.51 -11.04 -2.92
N ASN A 118 -24.61 -10.06 -3.83
CA ASN A 118 -25.78 -9.16 -3.89
C ASN A 118 -26.52 -9.15 -5.25
N GLU A 119 -26.58 -10.27 -5.97
CA GLU A 119 -27.36 -10.36 -7.22
C GLU A 119 -28.75 -11.03 -7.07
N GLN A 120 -29.22 -11.22 -5.83
CA GLN A 120 -30.57 -11.73 -5.55
C GLN A 120 -31.31 -10.72 -4.67
N GLY A 121 -31.78 -9.65 -5.31
CA GLY A 121 -32.93 -8.87 -4.88
C GLY A 121 -34.17 -9.33 -5.62
#